data_AF-A0A352VWA8-F1
#
_entry.id   AF-A0A352VWA8-F1
#
_cell.length_a   1.000
_cell.length_b   1.000
_cell.length_c   1.000
_cell.angle_alpha   90.00
_cell.angle_beta   90.00
_cell.angle_gamma   90.00
#
_symmetry.space_group_name_H-M   'P 1'
#
loop_
_entity.id
_entity.type
_entity.pdbx_description
1 polymer ?
#
loop_
_entity_poly.entity_id
_entity_poly.type
_entity_poly.pdbx_seq_one_letter_code
_entity_poly.pdbx_strand_id
1 'polypeptide(L)'
;MQCALSVHLESFAFSSHPAIKNLSGTEKKRLDRGCIITQTEKLLSLLSGYNVKITFFIVSLIHEWYPDLVEKIAAAGHEIAWHTHTHAACHSQEALVRELETARVFFAQYKPVFFCAPEFKFTDDSYNLLAEAGFQAATTGISHSAEIRHGKISEIPV
;
A
#
# COMPACT_ATOMS: atom_id res chain seq x y z
N MET A 1 -2.49 -13.59 -9.69
CA MET A 1 -3.11 -14.55 -8.75
C MET A 1 -3.52 -13.72 -7.56
N GLN A 2 -4.82 -13.51 -7.34
CA GLN A 2 -5.28 -12.78 -6.15
C GLN A 2 -5.18 -13.73 -4.95
N CYS A 3 -4.46 -13.30 -3.91
CA CYS A 3 -4.27 -14.09 -2.70
C CYS A 3 -5.45 -13.86 -1.74
N ALA A 4 -5.87 -14.90 -1.01
CA ALA A 4 -6.99 -14.81 -0.06
C ALA A 4 -6.64 -14.06 1.24
N LEU A 5 -5.36 -13.76 1.46
CA LEU A 5 -4.85 -13.03 2.62
C LEU A 5 -4.01 -11.85 2.13
N SER A 6 -4.20 -10.71 2.80
CA SER A 6 -3.42 -9.49 2.56
C SER A 6 -2.95 -8.87 3.88
N VAL A 7 -1.87 -8.09 3.80
CA VAL A 7 -1.36 -7.29 4.91
C VAL A 7 -1.04 -5.88 4.44
N HIS A 8 -1.28 -4.90 5.31
CA HIS A 8 -0.80 -3.54 5.10
C HIS A 8 0.60 -3.46 5.69
N LEU A 9 1.59 -3.18 4.83
CA LEU A 9 2.95 -2.96 5.26
C LEU A 9 3.13 -1.48 5.55
N GLU A 10 2.92 -1.13 6.82
CA GLU A 10 3.06 0.21 7.36
C GLU A 10 3.97 0.18 8.60
N SER A 11 4.85 1.17 8.70
CA SER A 11 5.60 1.40 9.93
C SER A 11 4.68 2.05 10.96
N PHE A 12 4.88 1.74 12.24
CA PHE A 12 4.23 2.48 13.34
C PHE A 12 4.51 4.00 13.27
N ALA A 13 5.60 4.41 12.59
CA ALA A 13 5.93 5.81 12.35
C ALA A 13 4.95 6.53 11.39
N PHE A 14 3.99 5.84 10.78
CA PHE A 14 2.88 6.43 10.05
C PHE A 14 1.65 6.72 10.92
N SER A 15 1.73 6.48 12.22
CA SER A 15 0.65 6.75 13.16
C SER A 15 0.13 8.19 13.08
N SER A 16 -1.20 8.32 13.19
CA SER A 16 -1.93 9.59 13.31
C SER A 16 -1.73 10.28 14.67
N HIS A 17 -0.95 9.70 15.59
CA HIS A 17 -0.65 10.28 16.89
C HIS A 17 -0.02 11.70 16.73
N PRO A 18 -0.46 12.71 17.50
CA PRO A 18 0.00 14.10 17.33
C PRO A 18 1.51 14.30 17.36
N ALA A 19 2.23 13.49 18.13
CA ALA A 19 3.69 13.53 18.23
C ALA A 19 4.44 12.96 17.01
N ILE A 20 3.75 12.22 16.14
CA ILE A 20 4.35 11.48 15.01
C ILE A 20 3.86 12.01 13.67
N LYS A 21 2.56 12.34 13.56
CA LYS A 21 1.88 12.62 12.29
C LYS A 21 2.59 13.69 11.43
N ASN A 22 3.15 14.72 12.06
CA ASN A 22 3.76 15.87 11.41
C ASN A 22 5.28 15.70 11.15
N LEU A 23 5.87 14.56 11.53
CA LEU A 23 7.28 14.29 11.26
C LEU A 23 7.51 14.11 9.75
N SER A 24 8.65 14.61 9.27
CA SER A 24 9.11 14.35 7.90
C SER A 24 9.39 12.87 7.66
N GLY A 25 9.47 12.45 6.40
CA GLY A 25 9.82 11.07 6.04
C GLY A 25 11.13 10.60 6.67
N THR A 26 12.15 11.47 6.72
CA THR A 26 13.44 11.17 7.35
C THR A 26 13.33 10.99 8.87
N GLU A 27 12.54 11.84 9.54
CA GLU A 27 12.30 11.71 10.97
C GLU A 27 11.51 10.43 11.30
N LYS A 28 10.51 10.10 10.48
CA LYS A 28 9.76 8.85 10.58
C LYS A 28 10.66 7.62 10.38
N LYS A 29 11.55 7.61 9.37
CA LYS A 29 12.56 6.56 9.20
C LYS A 29 13.46 6.41 10.43
N ARG A 30 13.90 7.53 11.01
CA ARG A 30 14.72 7.54 12.24
C ARG A 30 13.96 7.00 13.44
N LEU A 31 12.65 7.21 13.50
CA LEU A 31 11.79 6.66 14.54
C LEU A 31 11.57 5.16 14.36
N ASP A 32 11.35 4.69 13.12
CA ASP A 32 11.16 3.28 12.79
C ASP A 32 12.37 2.42 13.20
N ARG A 33 13.59 2.91 13.00
CA ARG A 33 14.85 2.23 13.36
C ARG A 33 14.99 0.81 12.79
N GLY A 34 14.36 0.53 11.64
CA GLY A 34 14.38 -0.81 11.02
C GLY A 34 13.49 -1.83 11.73
N CYS A 35 12.58 -1.37 12.61
CA CYS A 35 11.58 -2.24 13.21
C CYS A 35 10.76 -2.95 12.12
N ILE A 36 10.36 -2.22 11.08
CA ILE A 36 9.58 -2.78 9.97
C ILE A 36 10.30 -3.91 9.26
N ILE A 37 11.62 -3.82 9.06
CA ILE A 37 12.43 -4.91 8.47
C ILE A 37 12.32 -6.15 9.34
N THR A 38 12.60 -5.99 10.64
CA THR A 38 12.63 -7.12 11.59
C THR A 38 11.28 -7.82 11.69
N GLN A 39 10.17 -7.08 11.72
CA GLN A 39 8.83 -7.68 11.78
C GLN A 39 8.45 -8.36 10.46
N THR A 40 8.77 -7.73 9.33
CA THR A 40 8.45 -8.29 8.01
C THR A 40 9.24 -9.56 7.74
N GLU A 41 10.52 -9.63 8.12
CA GLU A 41 11.33 -10.86 7.96
C GLU A 41 10.77 -12.02 8.79
N LYS A 42 10.27 -11.76 10.01
CA LYS A 42 9.57 -12.77 10.80
C LYS A 42 8.29 -13.24 10.12
N LEU A 43 7.50 -12.31 9.56
CA LEU A 43 6.29 -12.64 8.82
C LEU A 43 6.60 -13.48 7.57
N LEU A 44 7.62 -13.10 6.79
CA LEU A 44 8.04 -13.87 5.60
C LEU A 44 8.49 -15.28 5.98
N SER A 45 9.23 -15.43 7.08
CA SER A 45 9.63 -16.75 7.60
C SER A 45 8.42 -17.60 7.96
N LEU A 46 7.44 -17.02 8.65
CA LEU A 46 6.19 -17.70 9.01
C LEU A 46 5.41 -18.14 7.75
N LEU A 47 5.20 -17.23 6.81
CA LEU A 47 4.46 -17.51 5.56
C LEU A 47 5.16 -18.59 4.72
N SER A 48 6.49 -18.57 4.67
CA SER A 48 7.30 -19.60 4.01
C SER A 48 7.10 -20.97 4.65
N GLY A 49 7.08 -21.05 5.98
CA GLY A 49 6.83 -22.30 6.72
C GLY A 49 5.48 -22.94 6.41
N TYR A 50 4.47 -22.15 6.02
CA TYR A 50 3.15 -22.64 5.59
C TYR A 50 2.97 -22.70 4.07
N ASN A 51 4.00 -22.35 3.28
CA ASN A 51 3.93 -22.22 1.83
C ASN A 51 2.77 -21.32 1.35
N VAL A 52 2.52 -20.22 2.06
CA VAL A 52 1.45 -19.26 1.76
C VAL A 52 2.02 -18.05 1.03
N LYS A 53 1.35 -17.64 -0.05
CA LYS A 53 1.55 -16.35 -0.71
C LYS A 53 0.41 -15.41 -0.38
N ILE A 54 0.74 -14.13 -0.24
CA ILE A 54 -0.18 -13.08 0.20
C ILE A 54 0.08 -11.82 -0.61
N THR A 55 -0.84 -10.87 -0.51
CA THR A 55 -0.70 -9.54 -1.08
C THR A 55 -0.20 -8.56 -0.01
N PHE A 56 0.89 -7.85 -0.28
CA PHE A 56 1.40 -6.78 0.57
C PHE A 56 0.96 -5.42 -0.01
N PHE A 57 0.10 -4.71 0.70
CA PHE A 57 -0.22 -3.31 0.41
C PHE A 57 0.85 -2.42 1.04
N ILE A 58 1.76 -1.89 0.22
CA ILE A 58 2.97 -1.21 0.70
C ILE A 58 2.83 0.31 0.61
N VAL A 59 3.11 0.98 1.73
CA VAL A 59 3.36 2.43 1.74
C VAL A 59 4.68 2.68 1.02
N SER A 60 4.64 3.25 -0.18
CA SER A 60 5.83 3.25 -1.07
C SER A 60 7.02 4.07 -0.54
N LEU A 61 6.83 4.96 0.45
CA LEU A 61 7.96 5.58 1.17
C LEU A 61 8.85 4.55 1.92
N ILE A 62 8.31 3.39 2.30
CA ILE A 62 9.11 2.28 2.86
C ILE A 62 10.12 1.77 1.85
N HIS A 63 9.77 1.75 0.55
CA HIS A 63 10.70 1.36 -0.50
C HIS A 63 11.90 2.33 -0.59
N GLU A 64 11.68 3.63 -0.34
CA GLU A 64 12.77 4.60 -0.27
C GLU A 64 13.61 4.43 1.00
N TRP A 65 12.98 4.02 2.10
CA TRP A 65 13.69 3.78 3.35
C TRP A 65 14.56 2.52 3.28
N TYR A 66 13.99 1.44 2.75
CA TYR A 66 14.50 0.08 2.81
C TYR A 66 14.15 -0.66 1.49
N PRO A 67 14.81 -0.34 0.36
CA PRO A 67 14.48 -0.93 -0.94
C PRO A 67 14.62 -2.45 -0.94
N ASP A 68 15.67 -2.97 -0.31
CA ASP A 68 15.95 -4.40 -0.17
C ASP A 68 14.81 -5.17 0.53
N LEU A 69 14.03 -4.50 1.39
CA LEU A 69 12.90 -5.13 2.07
C LEU A 69 11.80 -5.48 1.07
N VAL A 70 11.45 -4.55 0.18
CA VAL A 70 10.41 -4.77 -0.82
C VAL A 70 10.87 -5.77 -1.87
N GLU A 71 12.15 -5.71 -2.25
CA GLU A 71 12.75 -6.70 -3.14
C GLU A 71 12.68 -8.11 -2.54
N LYS A 72 12.99 -8.28 -1.25
CA LYS A 72 12.83 -9.57 -0.54
C LYS A 72 11.39 -10.09 -0.59
N ILE A 73 10.39 -9.22 -0.38
CA ILE A 73 8.98 -9.59 -0.45
C ILE A 73 8.63 -10.09 -1.87
N ALA A 74 9.03 -9.34 -2.90
CA ALA A 74 8.78 -9.69 -4.30
C ALA A 74 9.51 -10.99 -4.69
N ALA A 75 10.78 -11.15 -4.32
CA ALA A 75 11.59 -12.33 -4.58
C ALA A 75 11.05 -13.58 -3.88
N ALA A 76 10.39 -13.43 -2.73
CA ALA A 76 9.65 -14.49 -2.06
C ALA A 76 8.32 -14.85 -2.77
N GLY A 77 7.95 -14.17 -3.86
CA GLY A 77 6.79 -14.48 -4.69
C GLY A 77 5.45 -13.96 -4.14
N HIS A 78 5.50 -12.99 -3.22
CA HIS A 78 4.30 -12.29 -2.75
C HIS A 78 3.88 -11.22 -3.75
N GLU A 79 2.57 -10.92 -3.79
CA GLU A 79 2.05 -9.86 -4.63
C GLU A 79 2.36 -8.49 -4.00
N ILE A 80 2.84 -7.55 -4.81
CA ILE A 80 3.10 -6.17 -4.41
C ILE A 80 1.91 -5.31 -4.84
N ALA A 81 1.23 -4.73 -3.87
CA ALA A 81 0.13 -3.80 -4.04
C ALA A 81 0.46 -2.46 -3.39
N TRP A 82 -0.33 -1.43 -3.69
CA TRP A 82 -0.02 -0.06 -3.27
C TRP A 82 -0.92 0.43 -2.14
N HIS A 83 -0.32 1.11 -1.16
CA HIS A 83 -1.01 1.68 0.00
C HIS A 83 -0.68 3.18 0.18
N THR A 84 -0.73 3.94 -0.91
CA THR A 84 -0.24 5.33 -1.00
C THR A 84 1.28 5.47 -0.83
N HIS A 85 1.82 6.67 -1.03
CA HIS A 85 3.22 6.97 -0.81
C HIS A 85 3.55 7.29 0.65
N THR A 86 2.78 8.17 1.28
CA THR A 86 3.06 8.66 2.63
C THR A 86 2.14 8.12 3.72
N HIS A 87 1.27 7.16 3.37
CA HIS A 87 0.15 6.72 4.21
C HIS A 87 -0.86 7.85 4.47
N ALA A 88 -1.05 8.74 3.49
CA ALA A 88 -1.97 9.85 3.59
C ALA A 88 -3.40 9.46 3.25
N ALA A 89 -4.34 9.99 4.01
CA ALA A 89 -5.75 9.95 3.67
C ALA A 89 -6.00 10.79 2.42
N CYS A 90 -6.30 10.14 1.30
CA CYS A 90 -6.51 10.78 0.01
C CYS A 90 -7.91 11.41 -0.09
N HIS A 91 -8.21 12.40 0.74
CA HIS A 91 -9.54 13.04 0.84
C HIS A 91 -9.91 13.95 -0.34
N SER A 92 -9.02 14.14 -1.30
CA SER A 92 -9.21 14.98 -2.48
C SER A 92 -8.49 14.36 -3.68
N GLN A 93 -8.93 14.69 -4.89
CA GLN A 93 -8.28 14.23 -6.11
C GLN A 93 -6.83 14.73 -6.18
N GLU A 94 -6.59 15.98 -5.80
CA GLU A 94 -5.27 16.59 -5.81
C GLU A 94 -4.32 15.86 -4.85
N ALA A 95 -4.81 15.42 -3.69
CA ALA A 95 -4.02 14.60 -2.78
C ALA A 95 -3.67 13.25 -3.39
N LEU A 96 -4.64 12.56 -4.02
CA LEU A 96 -4.40 11.28 -4.68
C LEU A 96 -3.38 11.42 -5.83
N VAL A 97 -3.52 12.45 -6.67
CA VAL A 97 -2.58 12.73 -7.77
C VAL A 97 -1.16 12.92 -7.24
N ARG A 98 -0.98 13.70 -6.15
CA ARG A 98 0.35 13.88 -5.53
C ARG A 98 0.95 12.57 -5.04
N GLU A 99 0.15 11.70 -4.44
CA GLU A 99 0.60 10.40 -3.96
C GLU A 99 0.99 9.48 -5.13
N LEU A 100 0.22 9.48 -6.22
CA LEU A 100 0.53 8.75 -7.46
C LEU A 100 1.83 9.24 -8.11
N GLU A 101 1.99 10.56 -8.27
CA GLU A 101 3.18 11.17 -8.88
C GLU A 101 4.46 10.93 -8.08
N THR A 102 4.34 10.93 -6.75
CA THR A 102 5.47 10.70 -5.85
C THR A 102 5.90 9.22 -5.88
N ALA A 103 4.94 8.29 -5.98
CA ALA A 103 5.19 6.86 -6.06
C ALA A 103 5.73 6.36 -7.42
N ARG A 104 6.04 7.24 -8.38
CA ARG A 104 6.45 6.86 -9.76
C ARG A 104 7.60 5.86 -9.84
N VAL A 105 8.60 5.97 -8.95
CA VAL A 105 9.75 5.04 -8.92
C VAL A 105 9.29 3.65 -8.51
N PHE A 106 8.44 3.57 -7.49
CA PHE A 106 7.83 2.32 -7.03
C PHE A 106 6.97 1.68 -8.14
N PHE A 107 6.17 2.49 -8.86
CA PHE A 107 5.35 1.98 -9.97
C PHE A 107 6.16 1.50 -11.15
N ALA A 108 7.23 2.19 -11.51
CA ALA A 108 8.11 1.76 -12.60
C ALA A 108 8.72 0.38 -12.32
N GLN A 109 9.03 0.09 -11.05
CA GLN A 109 9.66 -1.16 -10.63
C GLN A 109 8.66 -2.31 -10.43
N TYR A 110 7.58 -2.08 -9.69
CA TYR A 110 6.67 -3.15 -9.24
C TYR A 110 5.35 -3.23 -10.01
N LYS A 111 4.95 -2.15 -10.71
CA LYS A 111 3.72 -2.05 -11.50
C LYS A 111 2.49 -2.63 -10.77
N PRO A 112 2.19 -2.15 -9.55
CA PRO A 112 1.08 -2.68 -8.76
C PRO A 112 -0.24 -2.46 -9.51
N VAL A 113 -1.11 -3.47 -9.48
CA VAL A 113 -2.46 -3.41 -10.10
C VAL A 113 -3.57 -3.33 -9.07
N PHE A 114 -3.24 -3.50 -7.79
CA PHE A 114 -4.18 -3.43 -6.67
C PHE A 114 -3.78 -2.30 -5.72
N PHE A 115 -4.77 -1.50 -5.33
CA PHE A 115 -4.65 -0.40 -4.39
C PHE A 115 -5.52 -0.64 -3.14
N CYS A 116 -5.00 -0.30 -1.96
CA CYS A 116 -5.81 -0.17 -0.74
C CYS A 116 -5.68 1.26 -0.23
N ALA A 117 -6.80 1.92 0.06
CA ALA A 117 -6.78 3.24 0.69
C ALA A 117 -6.40 3.13 2.18
N PRO A 118 -5.51 3.99 2.72
CA PRO A 118 -5.24 4.06 4.16
C PRO A 118 -6.46 4.50 4.97
N GLU A 119 -7.24 5.46 4.44
CA GLU A 119 -8.43 6.00 5.10
C GLU A 119 -9.52 6.37 4.07
N PHE A 120 -10.77 6.43 4.55
CA PHE A 120 -11.98 6.52 3.75
C PHE A 120 -12.18 7.90 3.11
N LYS A 121 -12.55 7.89 1.81
CA LYS A 121 -13.33 8.87 1.02
C LYS A 121 -12.90 8.81 -0.45
N PHE A 122 -13.49 7.89 -1.20
CA PHE A 122 -13.30 7.81 -2.66
C PHE A 122 -14.57 8.28 -3.39
N THR A 123 -14.35 8.93 -4.53
CA THR A 123 -15.40 9.34 -5.48
C THR A 123 -15.20 8.61 -6.80
N ASP A 124 -16.19 8.60 -7.69
CA ASP A 124 -16.04 7.97 -9.02
C ASP A 124 -14.83 8.54 -9.80
N ASP A 125 -14.56 9.83 -9.66
CA ASP A 125 -13.37 10.44 -10.26
C ASP A 125 -12.06 9.91 -9.65
N SER A 126 -12.03 9.62 -8.35
CA SER A 126 -10.88 8.99 -7.70
C SER A 126 -10.61 7.60 -8.29
N TYR A 127 -11.66 6.84 -8.60
CA TYR A 127 -11.54 5.55 -9.29
C TYR A 127 -11.04 5.70 -10.73
N ASN A 128 -11.48 6.74 -11.44
CA ASN A 128 -10.96 7.03 -12.79
C ASN A 128 -9.46 7.35 -12.77
N LEU A 129 -8.99 8.14 -11.79
CA LEU A 129 -7.56 8.41 -11.62
C LEU A 129 -6.75 7.14 -11.36
N LEU A 130 -7.28 6.23 -10.53
CA LEU A 130 -6.64 4.92 -10.30
C LEU A 130 -6.58 4.10 -11.60
N ALA A 131 -7.66 4.08 -12.39
CA ALA A 131 -7.69 3.36 -13.66
C ALA A 131 -6.70 3.93 -14.67
N GLU A 132 -6.56 5.25 -14.74
CA GLU A 132 -5.59 5.95 -15.59
C GLU A 132 -4.14 5.66 -15.17
N ALA A 133 -3.90 5.50 -13.87
CA ALA A 133 -2.61 5.07 -13.32
C ALA A 133 -2.31 3.58 -13.52
N GLY A 134 -3.24 2.80 -14.09
CA GLY A 134 -3.06 1.39 -14.43
C GLY A 134 -3.53 0.39 -13.38
N PHE A 135 -4.21 0.85 -12.33
CA PHE A 135 -4.85 -0.04 -11.36
C PHE A 135 -6.07 -0.74 -11.97
N GLN A 136 -6.35 -1.94 -11.45
CA GLN A 136 -7.46 -2.78 -11.88
C GLN A 136 -8.43 -3.06 -10.73
N ALA A 137 -7.92 -3.07 -9.50
CA ALA A 137 -8.72 -3.29 -8.31
C ALA A 137 -8.37 -2.26 -7.22
N ALA A 138 -9.35 -1.97 -6.38
CA ALA A 138 -9.20 -1.12 -5.21
C ALA A 138 -9.98 -1.70 -4.03
N THR A 139 -9.51 -1.41 -2.82
CA THR A 139 -10.33 -1.48 -1.62
C THR A 139 -10.20 -0.14 -0.90
N THR A 140 -11.33 0.53 -0.73
CA THR A 140 -11.41 1.90 -0.21
C THR A 140 -12.20 1.97 1.09
N GLY A 141 -12.51 0.79 1.64
CA GLY A 141 -13.20 0.63 2.91
C GLY A 141 -14.71 0.89 2.85
N ILE A 142 -15.29 1.02 1.65
CA ILE A 142 -16.74 1.14 1.52
C ILE A 142 -17.34 -0.25 1.76
N SER A 143 -18.09 -0.40 2.85
CA SER A 143 -18.70 -1.67 3.24
C SER A 143 -19.83 -2.03 2.29
N HIS A 144 -19.62 -3.05 1.46
CA HIS A 144 -20.62 -3.66 0.61
C HIS A 144 -20.52 -5.18 0.65
N SER A 145 -21.62 -5.87 0.36
CA SER A 145 -21.68 -7.34 0.42
C SER A 145 -21.15 -8.03 -0.83
N ALA A 146 -20.73 -7.28 -1.85
CA ALA A 146 -20.27 -7.80 -3.13
C ALA A 146 -19.27 -6.84 -3.79
N GLU A 147 -18.51 -7.37 -4.75
CA GLU A 147 -17.69 -6.56 -5.64
C GLU A 147 -18.55 -5.53 -6.38
N ILE A 148 -18.08 -4.28 -6.41
CA ILE A 148 -18.72 -3.20 -7.17
C ILE A 148 -17.75 -2.74 -8.24
N ARG A 149 -18.29 -2.43 -9.42
CA ARG A 149 -17.48 -1.95 -10.54
C ARG A 149 -17.63 -0.45 -10.71
N HIS A 150 -16.55 0.29 -10.46
CA HIS A 150 -16.43 1.73 -10.75
C HIS A 150 -15.66 1.90 -12.07
N GLY A 151 -16.39 1.87 -13.18
CA GLY A 151 -15.81 1.93 -14.52
C GLY A 151 -14.85 0.75 -14.80
N LYS A 152 -13.55 1.03 -14.82
CA LYS A 152 -12.50 0.02 -15.05
C LYS A 152 -11.95 -0.61 -13.76
N ILE A 153 -12.30 -0.08 -12.59
CA ILE A 153 -11.84 -0.59 -11.29
C ILE A 153 -12.89 -1.53 -10.68
N SER A 154 -12.42 -2.68 -10.20
CA SER A 154 -13.16 -3.55 -9.29
C SER A 154 -12.90 -3.14 -7.84
N GLU A 155 -13.91 -2.61 -7.16
CA GLU A 155 -13.91 -2.41 -5.71
C GLU A 155 -14.19 -3.75 -5.04
N ILE A 156 -13.18 -4.29 -4.35
CA ILE A 156 -13.26 -5.59 -3.67
C ILE A 156 -13.39 -5.32 -2.16
N PRO A 157 -14.54 -5.64 -1.54
CA PRO A 157 -14.68 -5.53 -0.10
C PRO A 157 -13.82 -6.60 0.59
N VAL A 158 -12.88 -6.17 1.43
CA VAL A 158 -12.00 -7.02 2.25
C VAL A 158 -11.91 -6.50 3.67
#